data_AF-A0A948ZU70-F1
#
_entry.id   AF-A0A948ZU70-F1
#
_cell.length_a   1.000
_cell.length_b   1.000
_cell.length_c   1.000
_cell.angle_alpha   90.00
_cell.angle_beta   90.00
_cell.angle_gamma   90.00
#
_symmetry.space_group_name_H-M   'P 1'
#
loop_
_entity.id
_entity.type
_entity.pdbx_description
1 polymer ?
#
loop_
_entity_poly.entity_id
_entity_poly.type
_entity_poly.pdbx_seq_one_letter_code
_entity_poly.pdbx_strand_id
1 'polypeptide(L)'
;MDIKFSQLLISKNGKRNGKVTEALFEVGDRDIKIGVTDIFLGTCKSIVPGWTAELFLKQFGELIIRKMIVENNLSDDYVFKAHNFLKGNDCMSLEEIKEKLENDIIGAEKKRNSIGFKI
;
A
#
# COMPACT_ATOMS: atom_id res chain seq x y z
N MET A 1 11.30 -4.11 12.75
CA MET A 1 11.63 -3.00 11.85
C MET A 1 10.39 -2.15 11.76
N ASP A 2 10.44 -0.96 12.35
CA ASP A 2 9.28 -0.08 12.39
C ASP A 2 9.10 0.59 11.03
N ILE A 3 7.85 0.69 10.60
CA ILE A 3 7.43 1.41 9.40
C ILE A 3 6.61 2.59 9.93
N LYS A 4 6.99 3.80 9.57
CA LYS A 4 6.34 5.01 10.08
C LYS A 4 5.90 5.89 8.93
N PHE A 5 4.63 6.27 8.93
CA PHE A 5 4.13 7.32 8.04
C PHE A 5 4.81 8.65 8.38
N SER A 6 5.52 9.23 7.43
CA SER A 6 6.22 10.51 7.60
C SER A 6 5.33 11.67 7.14
N GLN A 7 4.93 11.67 5.88
CA GLN A 7 4.12 12.76 5.31
C GLN A 7 3.40 12.37 4.02
N LEU A 8 2.31 13.09 3.71
CA LEU A 8 1.77 13.14 2.35
C LEU A 8 2.65 14.01 1.46
N LEU A 9 2.99 13.50 0.29
CA LEU A 9 3.69 14.25 -0.74
C LEU A 9 2.65 15.03 -1.56
N ILE A 10 2.21 16.16 -1.02
CA ILE A 10 1.43 17.15 -1.76
C ILE A 10 2.43 18.04 -2.49
N SER A 11 2.30 18.19 -3.81
CA SER A 11 3.26 19.02 -4.56
C SER A 11 3.32 20.43 -3.97
N LYS A 12 4.53 21.01 -3.95
CA LYS A 12 4.75 22.43 -3.62
C LYS A 12 3.87 23.25 -4.57
N ASN A 13 2.88 23.97 -4.02
CA ASN A 13 1.80 24.75 -4.67
C ASN A 13 0.39 24.11 -4.63
N GLY A 14 0.20 22.99 -3.94
CA GLY A 14 -1.14 22.38 -3.78
C GLY A 14 -1.71 21.74 -5.05
N LYS A 15 -0.91 21.66 -6.12
CA LYS A 15 -1.29 21.05 -7.40
C LYS A 15 -0.63 19.68 -7.58
N ARG A 16 -1.34 18.59 -7.32
CA ARG A 16 -0.83 17.22 -7.52
C ARG A 16 -0.04 17.09 -8.83
N ASN A 17 1.18 16.55 -8.75
CA ASN A 17 1.94 16.14 -9.93
C ASN A 17 1.30 14.85 -10.46
N GLY A 18 0.31 14.99 -11.35
CA GLY A 18 -0.36 13.87 -12.00
C GLY A 18 -1.55 13.29 -11.22
N LYS A 19 -2.06 12.15 -11.71
CA LYS A 19 -3.25 11.44 -11.19
C LYS A 19 -2.93 10.48 -10.03
N VAL A 20 -1.85 10.75 -9.27
CA VAL A 20 -1.36 9.91 -8.18
C VAL A 20 -1.16 10.76 -6.93
N THR A 21 -1.53 10.23 -5.78
CA THR A 21 -1.17 10.77 -4.47
C THR A 21 -0.14 9.89 -3.82
N GLU A 22 0.92 10.48 -3.32
CA GLU A 22 2.03 9.74 -2.75
C GLU A 22 2.20 10.12 -1.27
N ALA A 23 2.76 9.20 -0.51
CA ALA A 23 3.17 9.37 0.87
C ALA A 23 4.58 8.81 1.05
N LEU A 24 5.33 9.42 1.96
CA LEU A 24 6.65 8.98 2.38
C LEU A 24 6.55 8.18 3.67
N PHE A 25 7.22 7.04 3.71
CA PHE A 25 7.33 6.16 4.87
C PHE A 25 8.80 6.00 5.26
N GLU A 26 9.10 6.18 6.54
CA GLU A 26 10.39 5.89 7.13
C GLU A 26 10.46 4.40 7.49
N VAL A 27 11.48 3.71 6.98
CA VAL A 27 11.60 2.25 6.99
C VAL A 27 13.05 1.88 7.33
N GLY A 28 13.39 1.95 8.62
CA GLY A 28 14.79 1.91 9.07
C GLY A 28 15.56 3.13 8.56
N ASP A 29 16.69 2.90 7.88
CA ASP A 29 17.51 3.97 7.29
C ASP A 29 17.08 4.36 5.86
N ARG A 30 15.90 3.93 5.43
CA ARG A 30 15.38 4.16 4.08
C ARG A 30 14.06 4.90 4.13
N ASP A 31 13.87 5.78 3.16
CA ASP A 31 12.58 6.40 2.87
C ASP A 31 11.93 5.69 1.69
N ILE A 32 10.69 5.25 1.87
CA ILE A 32 9.90 4.58 0.83
C ILE A 32 8.73 5.45 0.45
N LYS A 33 8.59 5.71 -0.84
CA LYS A 33 7.47 6.44 -1.39
C LYS A 33 6.39 5.46 -1.87
N ILE A 34 5.19 5.59 -1.31
CA ILE A 34 4.02 4.80 -1.69
C ILE A 34 2.95 5.71 -2.31
N GLY A 35 2.57 5.43 -3.55
CA GLY A 35 1.56 6.15 -4.32
C GLY A 35 0.23 5.40 -4.45
N VAL A 36 -0.86 6.13 -4.64
CA VAL A 36 -2.19 5.60 -5.01
C VAL A 36 -2.82 6.47 -6.10
N THR A 37 -3.46 5.85 -7.09
CA THR A 37 -4.07 6.58 -8.21
C THR A 37 -5.44 7.16 -7.85
N ASP A 38 -5.76 8.31 -8.44
CA ASP A 38 -7.05 8.99 -8.25
C ASP A 38 -8.23 8.18 -8.80
N ILE A 39 -8.00 7.40 -9.87
CA ILE A 39 -9.02 6.52 -10.45
C ILE A 39 -9.42 5.46 -9.42
N PHE A 40 -8.43 4.80 -8.81
CA PHE A 40 -8.67 3.80 -7.77
C PHE A 40 -9.41 4.39 -6.57
N LEU A 41 -8.95 5.55 -6.07
CA LEU A 41 -9.63 6.24 -4.98
C LEU A 41 -11.06 6.64 -5.34
N GLY A 42 -11.30 7.04 -6.60
CA GLY A 42 -12.64 7.33 -7.11
C GLY A 42 -13.55 6.11 -7.04
N THR A 43 -13.06 4.94 -7.48
CA THR A 43 -13.81 3.67 -7.43
C THR A 43 -14.07 3.19 -5.99
N CYS A 44 -13.15 3.43 -5.06
CA CYS A 44 -13.39 3.04 -3.66
C CYS A 44 -14.31 4.03 -2.91
N LYS A 45 -14.29 5.31 -3.28
CA LYS A 45 -15.20 6.33 -2.73
C LYS A 45 -16.68 6.09 -3.03
N SER A 46 -17.01 5.42 -4.14
CA SER A 46 -18.40 5.08 -4.46
C SER A 46 -18.97 3.99 -3.55
N ILE A 47 -18.11 3.23 -2.85
CA ILE A 47 -18.50 2.13 -1.96
C ILE A 47 -18.43 2.57 -0.50
N VAL A 48 -17.38 3.31 -0.12
CA VAL A 48 -17.22 3.88 1.22
C VAL A 48 -17.06 5.40 1.11
N PRO A 49 -18.18 6.17 1.19
CA PRO A 49 -18.14 7.62 1.21
C PRO A 49 -17.31 8.11 2.41
N GLY A 50 -16.26 8.90 2.17
CA GLY A 50 -15.36 9.41 3.21
C GLY A 50 -13.91 8.95 3.11
N TRP A 51 -13.61 8.03 2.19
CA TRP A 51 -12.23 7.66 1.90
C TRP A 51 -11.41 8.81 1.31
N THR A 52 -10.23 9.03 1.89
CA THR A 52 -9.21 9.94 1.35
C THR A 52 -7.96 9.15 0.97
N ALA A 53 -7.16 9.72 0.07
CA ALA A 53 -5.85 9.17 -0.28
C ALA A 53 -4.99 8.96 0.97
N GLU A 54 -5.04 9.92 1.90
CA GLU A 54 -4.28 9.87 3.14
C GLU A 54 -4.69 8.70 4.02
N LEU A 55 -5.99 8.51 4.24
CA LEU A 55 -6.48 7.42 5.06
C LEU A 55 -6.10 6.07 4.45
N PHE A 56 -6.24 5.94 3.13
CA PHE A 56 -5.82 4.74 2.40
C PHE A 56 -4.32 4.47 2.57
N LEU A 57 -3.48 5.48 2.32
CA LEU A 57 -2.03 5.34 2.40
C LEU A 57 -1.58 5.01 3.83
N LYS A 58 -2.14 5.67 4.85
CA LYS A 58 -1.83 5.36 6.26
C LYS A 58 -2.21 3.92 6.63
N GLN A 59 -3.39 3.46 6.23
CA GLN A 59 -3.85 2.12 6.60
C GLN A 59 -3.16 0.99 5.84
N PHE A 60 -2.92 1.17 4.54
CA PHE A 60 -2.46 0.07 3.68
C PHE A 60 -1.01 0.22 3.22
N GLY A 61 -0.43 1.41 3.26
CA GLY A 61 0.97 1.65 2.88
C GLY A 61 1.93 0.84 3.75
N GLU A 62 1.69 0.80 5.06
CA GLU A 62 2.49 0.00 5.99
C GLU A 62 2.42 -1.51 5.68
N LEU A 63 1.21 -2.02 5.40
CA LEU A 63 1.01 -3.42 5.04
C LEU A 63 1.70 -3.78 3.72
N ILE A 64 1.67 -2.90 2.72
CA ILE A 64 2.38 -3.10 1.46
C ILE A 64 3.89 -3.13 1.66
N ILE A 65 4.44 -2.17 2.41
CA ILE A 65 5.87 -2.14 2.71
C ILE A 65 6.27 -3.42 3.45
N ARG A 66 5.48 -3.84 4.43
CA ARG A 66 5.71 -5.09 5.16
C ARG A 66 5.72 -6.30 4.23
N LYS A 67 4.77 -6.39 3.30
CA LYS A 67 4.75 -7.44 2.27
C LYS A 67 6.03 -7.43 1.43
N MET A 68 6.46 -6.26 0.94
CA MET A 68 7.69 -6.13 0.15
C MET A 68 8.94 -6.56 0.93
N ILE A 69 9.04 -6.21 2.21
CA ILE A 69 10.14 -6.65 3.09
C ILE A 69 10.16 -8.18 3.19
N VAL A 70 9.00 -8.81 3.40
CA VAL A 70 8.90 -10.27 3.49
C VAL A 70 9.28 -10.95 2.17
N GLU A 71 8.85 -10.37 1.05
CA GLU A 71 9.15 -10.85 -0.30
C GLU A 71 10.60 -10.51 -0.75
N ASN A 72 11.40 -9.83 0.09
CA ASN A 72 12.74 -9.31 -0.24
C ASN A 72 12.77 -8.47 -1.54
N ASN A 73 11.70 -7.72 -1.80
CA ASN A 73 11.52 -6.92 -3.02
C ASN A 73 11.14 -5.47 -2.68
N LEU A 74 11.88 -4.90 -1.72
CA LEU A 74 11.66 -3.53 -1.27
C LEU A 74 12.07 -2.55 -2.37
N SER A 75 11.12 -1.73 -2.80
CA SER A 75 11.33 -0.66 -3.78
C SER A 75 11.21 0.69 -3.11
N ASP A 76 12.12 1.61 -3.42
CA ASP A 76 12.12 2.97 -2.87
C ASP A 76 10.94 3.80 -3.44
N ASP A 77 10.41 3.41 -4.60
CA ASP A 77 9.22 3.99 -5.23
C ASP A 77 8.24 2.88 -5.60
N TYR A 78 7.02 2.95 -5.06
CA TYR A 78 5.95 2.03 -5.40
C TYR A 78 4.62 2.75 -5.54
N VAL A 79 3.87 2.42 -6.58
CA VAL A 79 2.50 2.91 -6.78
C VAL A 79 1.53 1.73 -6.70
N PHE A 80 0.56 1.83 -5.79
CA PHE A 80 -0.58 0.93 -5.70
C PHE A 80 -1.28 0.82 -7.04
N LYS A 81 -1.37 -0.42 -7.55
CA LYS A 81 -2.12 -0.73 -8.76
C LYS A 81 -3.50 -1.25 -8.38
N ALA A 82 -4.53 -0.55 -8.87
CA ALA A 82 -5.95 -0.75 -8.58
C ALA A 82 -6.43 -2.20 -8.77
N HIS A 83 -5.95 -2.87 -9.82
CA HIS A 83 -6.48 -4.16 -10.27
C HIS A 83 -6.41 -5.28 -9.22
N ASN A 84 -5.55 -5.16 -8.21
CA ASN A 84 -5.42 -6.17 -7.17
C ASN A 84 -6.49 -6.10 -6.06
N PHE A 85 -7.28 -5.02 -6.04
CA PHE A 85 -8.25 -4.72 -4.99
C PHE A 85 -9.65 -4.42 -5.57
N LEU A 86 -9.89 -4.85 -6.80
CA LEU A 86 -11.21 -4.81 -7.43
C LEU A 86 -11.87 -6.19 -7.36
N LYS A 87 -13.17 -6.21 -7.09
CA LYS A 87 -14.05 -7.37 -7.12
C LYS A 87 -15.02 -7.18 -8.29
N GLY A 88 -14.59 -7.59 -9.47
CA GLY A 88 -15.28 -7.22 -10.72
C GLY A 88 -15.05 -5.75 -11.06
N ASN A 89 -16.13 -4.97 -11.16
CA ASN A 89 -16.06 -3.52 -11.41
C ASN A 89 -16.06 -2.67 -10.14
N ASP A 90 -16.25 -3.29 -8.97
CA ASP A 90 -16.35 -2.63 -7.67
C ASP A 90 -15.03 -2.73 -6.90
N CYS A 91 -14.71 -1.72 -6.09
CA CYS A 91 -13.59 -1.79 -5.15
C CYS A 91 -13.95 -2.71 -3.96
N MET A 92 -12.98 -3.46 -3.45
CA MET A 92 -13.13 -4.19 -2.20
C MET A 92 -13.38 -3.23 -1.02
N SER A 93 -14.07 -3.69 0.02
CA SER A 93 -14.22 -2.92 1.26
C SER A 93 -12.86 -2.71 1.96
N LEU A 94 -12.81 -1.80 2.94
CA LEU A 94 -11.64 -1.60 3.80
C LEU A 94 -11.15 -2.91 4.42
N GLU A 95 -12.09 -3.65 4.98
CA GLU A 95 -11.83 -4.90 5.70
C GLU A 95 -11.35 -5.98 4.72
N GLU A 96 -11.98 -6.10 3.55
CA GLU A 96 -11.55 -7.04 2.51
C GLU A 96 -10.11 -6.74 2.04
N ILE A 97 -9.77 -5.46 1.82
CA ILE A 97 -8.41 -5.06 1.41
C ILE A 97 -7.40 -5.37 2.53
N LYS A 98 -7.75 -5.06 3.78
CA LYS A 98 -6.91 -5.32 4.94
C LYS A 98 -6.64 -6.81 5.10
N GLU A 99 -7.69 -7.62 5.15
CA GLU A 99 -7.59 -9.07 5.27
C GLU A 99 -6.79 -9.68 4.12
N LYS A 100 -7.00 -9.21 2.89
CA LYS A 100 -6.23 -9.66 1.74
C LYS A 100 -4.74 -9.40 1.91
N LEU A 101 -4.36 -8.19 2.32
CA LEU A 101 -2.96 -7.81 2.52
C LEU A 101 -2.32 -8.59 3.67
N GLU A 102 -3.02 -8.75 4.79
CA GLU A 102 -2.54 -9.54 5.93
C GLU A 102 -2.34 -11.01 5.55
N ASN A 103 -3.28 -11.61 4.81
CA ASN A 103 -3.15 -12.98 4.31
C ASN A 103 -2.01 -13.14 3.31
N ASP A 104 -1.81 -12.17 2.41
CA ASP A 104 -0.69 -12.16 1.48
C ASP A 104 0.65 -12.12 2.23
N ILE A 105 0.78 -11.30 3.29
CA ILE A 105 1.97 -11.22 4.15
C ILE A 105 2.21 -12.56 4.84
N ILE A 106 1.19 -13.13 5.50
CA ILE A 106 1.30 -14.44 6.18
C ILE A 106 1.71 -15.53 5.17
N GLY A 107 1.15 -15.51 3.96
CA GLY A 107 1.50 -16.42 2.89
C GLY A 107 2.95 -16.29 2.43
N ALA A 108 3.44 -15.05 2.29
CA ALA A 108 4.82 -14.76 1.94
C ALA A 108 5.79 -15.18 3.08
N GLU A 109 5.45 -14.94 4.34
CA GLU A 109 6.22 -15.36 5.51
C GLU A 109 6.35 -16.89 5.57
N LYS A 110 5.24 -17.61 5.37
CA LYS A 110 5.23 -19.09 5.33
C LYS A 110 6.12 -19.64 4.21
N LYS A 111 6.07 -19.06 3.01
CA LYS A 111 6.92 -19.45 1.88
C LYS A 111 8.41 -19.22 2.18
N ARG A 112 8.75 -18.07 2.76
CA ARG A 112 10.13 -17.76 3.15
C ARG A 112 10.65 -18.77 4.18
N ASN A 113 9.83 -19.11 5.17
CA ASN A 113 10.19 -20.05 6.23
C ASN A 113 10.27 -21.50 5.74
N SER A 114 9.43 -21.92 4.78
CA SER A 114 9.50 -23.26 4.20
C SER A 114 10.71 -23.45 3.27
N ILE A 115 11.18 -22.39 2.61
CA ILE A 115 12.44 -22.40 1.85
C ILE A 115 13.65 -22.47 2.79
N GLY A 116 13.51 -22.02 4.05
CA GLY A 116 14.52 -22.12 5.11
C GLY A 116 14.72 -23.51 5.71
N PHE A 117 13.90 -24.51 5.37
CA PHE A 117 14.07 -25.92 5.75
C PHE A 117 14.49 -26.77 4.55
N LYS A 118 15.76 -26.64 4.19
CA LYS A 118 16.53 -27.68 3.50
C LYS A 118 17.93 -27.71 4.11
N ILE A 119 18.06 -28.40 5.23
CA ILE A 119 19.31 -29.05 5.67
C ILE A 119 18.92 -30.42 6.17
#